data_AF-A0AAV1LQ41-F1
#
_entry.id   AF-A0AAV1LQ41-F1
#
_cell.length_a   1.000
_cell.length_b   1.000
_cell.length_c   1.000
_cell.angle_alpha   90.00
_cell.angle_beta   90.00
_cell.angle_gamma   90.00
#
_symmetry.space_group_name_H-M   'P 1'
#
loop_
_entity.id
_entity.type
_entity.pdbx_description
1 polymer ?
#
loop_
_entity_poly.entity_id
_entity_poly.type
_entity_poly.pdbx_seq_one_letter_code
_entity_poly.pdbx_strand_id
1 'polypeptide(L)'
;MFLKYEIKCLTNITSNDQIGFGVAKWSHIKEFYETDNTNPNFVFAPCLKQEHLNPNTKQKMKVKLAAQVLSHSVAAGMGTLLRGRHYS
;
A
#
# COMPACT_ATOMS: atom_id res chain seq x y z
N MET A 1 -1.20 11.30 14.64
CA MET A 1 -1.13 11.58 13.19
C MET A 1 -1.03 10.23 12.48
N PHE A 2 -1.99 9.82 11.65
CA PHE A 2 -1.94 8.51 10.97
C PHE A 2 -0.68 8.39 10.10
N LEU A 3 0.28 7.63 10.63
CA LEU A 3 1.26 6.78 9.97
C LEU A 3 1.83 7.30 8.64
N LYS A 4 2.64 8.36 8.70
CA LYS A 4 3.72 8.60 7.71
C LYS A 4 5.01 7.89 8.13
N TYR A 5 4.89 6.74 8.79
CA TYR A 5 6.04 5.99 9.29
C TYR A 5 6.25 4.78 8.39
N GLU A 6 7.50 4.54 8.03
CA GLU A 6 7.90 3.32 7.33
C GLU A 6 7.65 2.13 8.25
N ILE A 7 6.91 1.13 7.75
CA ILE A 7 6.59 -0.07 8.54
C ILE A 7 7.63 -1.14 8.19
N LYS A 8 8.39 -1.57 9.19
CA LYS A 8 9.26 -2.75 9.05
C LYS A 8 8.41 -4.00 9.15
N CYS A 9 8.50 -4.87 8.16
CA CYS A 9 7.77 -6.13 8.09
C CYS A 9 8.78 -7.28 8.07
N LEU A 10 8.48 -8.35 8.81
CA LEU A 10 9.18 -9.61 8.62
C LEU A 10 8.82 -10.17 7.24
N THR A 11 9.81 -10.68 6.54
CA THR A 11 9.61 -11.33 5.24
C THR A 11 9.77 -12.83 5.39
N ASN A 12 9.15 -13.58 4.48
CA ASN A 12 9.36 -15.02 4.36
C ASN A 12 10.66 -15.37 3.60
N ILE A 13 11.51 -14.37 3.30
CA ILE A 13 12.80 -14.56 2.65
C ILE A 13 13.83 -14.73 3.77
N THR A 14 14.35 -15.95 3.89
CA THR A 14 15.45 -16.29 4.80
C THR A 14 16.78 -16.33 4.04
N SER A 15 17.81 -15.72 4.62
CA SER A 15 19.20 -15.89 4.18
C SER A 15 20.01 -16.36 5.39
N ASN A 16 20.71 -17.48 5.26
CA ASN A 16 21.51 -18.09 6.34
C ASN A 16 20.73 -18.21 7.67
N ASP A 17 19.51 -18.78 7.63
CA ASP A 17 18.61 -18.92 8.79
C ASP A 17 18.18 -17.61 9.48
N GLN A 18 18.49 -16.44 8.92
CA GLN A 18 18.01 -15.15 9.41
C GLN A 18 16.78 -14.70 8.63
N ILE A 19 15.73 -14.30 9.36
CA ILE A 19 14.53 -13.70 8.78
C ILE A 19 14.89 -12.32 8.21
N GLY A 20 14.65 -12.12 6.91
CA GLY A 20 14.82 -10.83 6.27
C GLY A 20 13.75 -9.83 6.71
N PHE A 21 14.11 -8.54 6.77
CA PHE A 21 13.19 -7.44 7.03
C PHE A 21 12.95 -6.64 5.75
N GLY A 22 11.67 -6.41 5.43
CA GLY A 22 11.22 -5.51 4.37
C GLY A 22 10.71 -4.21 4.96
N VAL A 23 10.77 -3.13 4.17
CA VAL A 23 10.25 -1.82 4.57
C VAL A 23 9.09 -1.42 3.67
N ALA A 24 7.88 -1.34 4.24
CA ALA A 24 6.72 -0.79 3.57
C ALA A 24 6.72 0.73 3.74
N LYS A 25 7.08 1.43 2.66
CA LYS A 25 7.11 2.89 2.60
C LYS A 25 5.77 3.46 2.14
N TRP A 26 5.44 4.66 2.62
CA TRP A 26 4.25 5.38 2.17
C TRP A 26 4.29 5.74 0.68
N SER A 27 5.49 5.90 0.11
CA SER A 27 5.66 6.11 -1.34
C SER A 27 5.08 4.97 -2.16
N HIS A 28 5.18 3.72 -1.70
CA HIS A 28 4.62 2.57 -2.40
C HIS A 28 3.09 2.66 -2.51
N ILE A 29 2.41 3.18 -1.47
CA ILE A 29 0.95 3.38 -1.47
C ILE A 29 0.54 4.51 -2.42
N LYS A 30 1.31 5.60 -2.47
CA LYS A 30 1.05 6.71 -3.40
C LYS A 30 1.17 6.27 -4.85
N GLU A 31 2.28 5.61 -5.19
CA GLU A 31 2.55 5.10 -6.53
C GLU A 31 1.49 4.08 -6.97
N PHE A 32 1.08 3.20 -6.04
CA PHE A 32 -0.01 2.26 -6.27
C PHE A 32 -1.32 3.00 -6.58
N TYR A 33 -1.71 3.98 -5.77
CA TYR A 33 -2.94 4.76 -6.01
C TYR A 33 -2.92 5.46 -7.37
N GLU A 34 -1.81 6.09 -7.73
CA GLU A 34 -1.67 6.80 -9.02
C GLU A 34 -1.77 5.83 -10.20
N THR A 35 -1.11 4.67 -10.10
CA THR A 35 -1.17 3.63 -11.14
C THR A 35 -2.55 3.00 -11.24
N ASP A 36 -3.19 2.70 -10.11
CA ASP A 36 -4.49 2.03 -10.04
C ASP A 36 -5.62 2.93 -10.55
N ASN A 37 -5.61 4.22 -10.20
CA ASN A 37 -6.62 5.17 -10.67
C ASN A 37 -6.48 5.56 -12.14
N THR A 38 -5.29 5.41 -12.71
CA THR A 38 -5.06 5.67 -14.13
C THR A 38 -5.25 4.43 -14.99
N ASN A 39 -5.51 3.27 -14.39
CA ASN A 39 -5.73 2.02 -15.11
C ASN A 39 -7.07 2.07 -15.87
N PRO A 40 -7.06 2.08 -17.21
CA PRO A 40 -8.28 2.19 -18.01
C PRO A 40 -9.13 0.91 -17.98
N ASN A 41 -8.56 -0.22 -17.57
CA ASN A 41 -9.22 -1.52 -17.65
C ASN A 41 -9.93 -1.89 -16.35
N PHE A 42 -9.28 -1.68 -15.21
CA PHE A 42 -9.79 -2.13 -13.91
C PHE A 42 -9.08 -1.44 -12.74
N VAL A 43 -9.84 -1.06 -11.70
CA VAL A 43 -9.33 -0.49 -10.45
C VAL A 43 -9.31 -1.58 -9.37
N PHE A 44 -8.13 -1.93 -8.88
CA PHE A 44 -7.89 -2.98 -7.90
C PHE A 44 -8.31 -2.59 -6.48
N ALA A 45 -8.17 -1.31 -6.10
CA ALA A 45 -8.45 -0.82 -4.75
C ALA A 45 -9.41 0.39 -4.77
N PRO A 46 -10.69 0.20 -5.11
CA PRO A 46 -11.67 1.30 -5.22
C PRO A 46 -11.95 2.02 -3.89
N CYS A 47 -11.61 1.39 -2.76
CA CYS A 47 -11.70 1.99 -1.44
C CYS A 47 -10.55 2.94 -1.12
N LEU A 48 -9.41 2.83 -1.82
CA LEU A 48 -8.26 3.71 -1.64
C LEU A 48 -8.53 5.00 -2.42
N LYS A 49 -8.68 6.10 -1.67
CA LYS A 49 -9.06 7.41 -2.19
C LYS A 49 -8.09 8.50 -1.72
N GLN A 50 -8.17 9.67 -2.32
CA GLN A 50 -7.32 10.81 -1.98
C GLN A 50 -7.34 11.17 -0.49
N GLU A 51 -8.46 10.96 0.21
CA GLU A 51 -8.57 11.23 1.65
C GLU A 51 -7.74 10.27 2.51
N HIS A 52 -7.30 9.14 1.96
CA HIS A 52 -6.37 8.21 2.60
C HIS A 52 -4.93 8.69 2.45
N LEU A 53 -4.60 9.32 1.32
CA LEU A 53 -3.29 9.91 1.05
C LEU A 53 -3.08 11.23 1.77
N ASN A 54 -4.11 12.07 1.77
CA ASN A 54 -4.11 13.43 2.29
C ASN A 54 -5.32 13.67 3.21
N PRO A 55 -5.38 13.02 4.39
CA PRO A 55 -6.48 13.20 5.33
C PRO A 55 -6.47 14.61 5.96
N ASN A 56 -7.65 15.23 6.05
CA ASN A 56 -7.87 16.46 6.83
C ASN A 56 -7.81 16.21 8.34
N THR A 57 -7.86 17.28 9.14
CA THR A 57 -7.69 17.21 10.61
C THR A 57 -8.63 16.20 11.30
N LYS A 58 -9.89 16.12 10.87
CA LYS A 58 -10.86 15.15 11.44
C LYS A 58 -10.61 13.73 10.92
N GLN A 59 -10.21 13.59 9.67
CA GLN A 59 -9.90 12.31 9.04
C GLN A 59 -8.65 11.65 9.62
N LYS A 60 -7.67 12.44 10.09
CA LYS A 60 -6.44 11.96 10.77
C LYS A 60 -6.68 11.20 12.08
N MET A 61 -7.92 11.12 12.56
CA MET A 61 -8.30 10.32 13.74
C MET A 61 -9.23 9.15 13.39
N LYS A 62 -9.62 9.00 12.11
CA LYS A 62 -10.46 7.88 11.67
C LYS A 62 -9.63 6.63 11.42
N VAL A 63 -9.66 5.69 12.37
CA VAL A 63 -9.06 4.35 12.25
C VAL A 63 -9.50 3.63 10.97
N LYS A 64 -10.77 3.82 10.57
CA LYS A 64 -11.30 3.26 9.33
C LYS A 64 -10.45 3.59 8.10
N LEU A 65 -9.97 4.83 7.97
CA LEU A 65 -9.16 5.21 6.82
C LEU A 65 -7.82 4.46 6.83
N ALA A 66 -7.17 4.32 7.99
CA ALA A 66 -5.94 3.54 8.08
C ALA A 66 -6.17 2.05 7.81
N ALA A 67 -7.26 1.48 8.32
CA ALA A 67 -7.61 0.09 8.06
C ALA A 67 -7.88 -0.19 6.56
N GLN A 68 -8.47 0.77 5.85
CA GLN A 68 -8.70 0.65 4.41
C GLN A 68 -7.38 0.67 3.61
N VAL A 69 -6.38 1.44 4.05
CA VAL A 69 -5.04 1.43 3.43
C VAL A 69 -4.35 0.07 3.61
N LEU A 70 -4.54 -0.57 4.76
CA LEU A 70 -3.94 -1.88 5.06
C LEU A 70 -4.82 -3.08 4.65
N SER A 71 -5.83 -2.84 3.81
CA SER A 71 -6.78 -3.87 3.42
C SER A 71 -6.19 -4.88 2.42
N HIS A 72 -6.78 -6.06 2.36
CA HIS A 72 -6.37 -7.12 1.45
C HIS A 72 -6.40 -6.70 -0.03
N SER A 73 -7.41 -5.92 -0.46
CA SER A 73 -7.52 -5.44 -1.84
C SER A 73 -6.34 -4.55 -2.24
N VAL A 74 -5.86 -3.69 -1.33
CA VAL A 74 -4.67 -2.85 -1.57
C VAL A 74 -3.43 -3.73 -1.70
N ALA A 75 -3.23 -4.67 -0.77
CA ALA A 75 -2.08 -5.58 -0.81
C ALA A 75 -2.06 -6.44 -2.09
N ALA A 76 -3.20 -7.00 -2.47
CA ALA A 76 -3.35 -7.81 -3.68
C ALA A 76 -3.11 -6.98 -4.95
N GLY A 77 -3.68 -5.77 -5.04
CA GLY A 77 -3.48 -4.87 -6.17
C GLY A 77 -2.01 -4.47 -6.34
N MET A 78 -1.34 -4.11 -5.25
CA MET A 78 0.10 -3.84 -5.25
C MET A 78 0.90 -5.05 -5.74
N GLY A 79 0.60 -6.25 -5.25
CA GLY A 79 1.26 -7.48 -5.68
C GLY A 79 1.06 -7.79 -7.17
N THR A 80 -0.11 -7.52 -7.71
CA THR A 80 -0.42 -7.71 -9.13
C THR A 80 0.34 -6.73 -10.01
N LEU A 81 0.34 -5.43 -9.68
CA LEU A 81 1.05 -4.42 -10.46
C LEU A 81 2.58 -4.61 -10.42
N LEU A 82 3.14 -4.98 -9.27
CA LEU A 82 4.57 -5.27 -9.15
C LEU A 82 4.98 -6.51 -9.95
N ARG A 83 4.13 -7.56 -9.98
CA ARG A 83 4.37 -8.74 -10.82
C ARG A 83 4.26 -8.42 -12.31
N GLY A 84 3.32 -7.56 -12.71
CA GLY A 84 3.16 -7.15 -14.11
C GLY A 84 4.36 -6.38 -14.67
N ARG A 85 5.00 -5.51 -13.87
CA ARG A 85 6.17 -4.72 -14.29
C ARG A 85 7.44 -5.54 -14.59
N HIS A 86 7.55 -6.75 -14.04
CA HIS A 86 8.72 -7.62 -14.28
C HIS A 86 8.70 -8.32 -15.66
N TYR A 87 7.59 -8.22 -16.39
CA TYR A 87 7.40 -8.84 -17.71
C TYR A 87 7.24 -7.80 -18.84
N SER A 88 7.56 -6.53 -18.59
CA SER A 88 7.51 -5.43 -19.57
C SER A 88 8.90 -5.00 -20.03
#